data_AF-A0A949LUZ5-F1
#
_entry.id   AF-A0A949LUZ5-F1
#
_cell.length_a   1.000
_cell.length_b   1.000
_cell.length_c   1.000
_cell.angle_alpha   90.00
_cell.angle_beta   90.00
_cell.angle_gamma   90.00
#
_symmetry.space_group_name_H-M   'P 1'
#
loop_
_entity.id
_entity.type
_entity.pdbx_description
1 polymer ?
#
loop_
_entity_poly.entity_id
_entity_poly.type
_entity_poly.pdbx_seq_one_letter_code
_entity_poly.pdbx_strand_id
1 'polypeptide(L)' 'ALVVMEGEDERAKGEVTIKDLKLGAEISKTTESRAEWVGARAAQETVKRGELVAKVRELLARKG' A
#
# COMPACT_ATOMS: atom_id res chain seq x y z
N ALA A 1 -0.24 -4.94 9.69
CA ALA A 1 -1.25 -3.88 9.76
C ALA A 1 -1.38 -3.25 8.38
N LEU A 2 -2.58 -2.84 7.99
CA LEU A 2 -2.82 -2.01 6.81
C LEU A 2 -3.06 -0.57 7.26
N VAL A 3 -2.54 0.39 6.51
CA VAL A 3 -2.75 1.82 6.76
C VAL A 3 -3.42 2.41 5.53
N VAL A 4 -4.43 3.23 5.75
CA VAL A 4 -5.09 4.02 4.69
C VAL A 4 -4.74 5.48 4.90
N MET A 5 -4.28 6.13 3.85
CA MET A 5 -3.87 7.53 3.82
C MET A 5 -4.73 8.28 2.81
N GLU A 6 -5.40 9.33 3.26
CA GLU A 6 -6.19 10.25 2.44
C GLU A 6 -5.77 11.67 2.82
N GLY A 7 -4.78 12.20 2.11
CA GLY A 7 -4.39 13.61 2.21
C GLY A 7 -5.31 14.52 1.41
N GLU A 8 -4.95 15.80 1.35
CA GLU A 8 -5.68 16.81 0.58
C GLU A 8 -5.66 16.50 -0.93
N ASP A 9 -4.52 16.06 -1.46
CA ASP A 9 -4.35 15.69 -2.87
C ASP A 9 -5.13 14.42 -3.24
N GLU A 10 -5.04 13.37 -2.40
CA GLU A 10 -5.84 12.16 -2.57
C GLU A 10 -7.34 12.46 -2.56
N ARG A 11 -7.78 13.30 -1.62
CA ARG A 11 -9.18 13.72 -1.56
C ARG A 11 -9.60 14.51 -2.81
N ALA A 12 -8.76 15.43 -3.29
CA ALA A 12 -9.02 16.21 -4.49
C ALA A 12 -9.11 15.33 -5.75
N LYS A 13 -8.32 14.24 -5.81
CA LYS A 13 -8.30 13.28 -6.93
C LYS A 13 -9.29 12.13 -6.80
N GLY A 14 -10.00 12.05 -5.67
CA GLY A 14 -10.90 10.93 -5.35
C GLY A 14 -10.16 9.61 -5.18
N GLU A 15 -8.94 9.66 -4.68
CA GLU A 15 -8.01 8.55 -4.50
C GLU A 15 -7.73 8.35 -3.01
N VAL A 16 -7.13 7.21 -2.68
CA VAL A 16 -6.63 6.86 -1.35
C VAL A 16 -5.41 5.99 -1.51
N THR A 17 -4.42 6.20 -0.65
CA THR A 17 -3.19 5.42 -0.66
C THR A 17 -3.24 4.39 0.46
N ILE A 18 -3.09 3.12 0.12
CA ILE A 18 -3.09 1.99 1.05
C ILE A 18 -1.65 1.48 1.18
N LYS A 19 -1.16 1.37 2.41
CA LYS A 19 0.17 0.88 2.73
C LYS A 19 0.11 -0.38 3.58
N ASP A 20 0.85 -1.41 3.17
CA ASP A 20 1.05 -2.63 3.95
C ASP A 20 2.35 -2.56 4.73
N LEU A 21 2.21 -2.35 6.05
CA LEU A 21 3.36 -2.24 6.93
C LEU A 21 4.08 -3.58 7.14
N LYS A 22 3.38 -4.71 7.04
CA LYS A 22 4.01 -6.03 7.20
C LYS A 22 4.83 -6.36 5.96
N LEU A 23 4.24 -6.18 4.78
CA LEU A 23 4.95 -6.40 3.52
C LEU A 23 6.15 -5.46 3.40
N GLY A 24 5.99 -4.18 3.75
CA GLY A 24 7.11 -3.24 3.80
C GLY A 24 8.23 -3.67 4.77
N ALA A 25 7.88 -4.24 5.93
CA ALA A 25 8.86 -4.77 6.88
C ALA A 25 9.58 -6.02 6.34
N GLU A 26 8.86 -6.94 5.69
CA GLU A 26 9.47 -8.14 5.08
C GLU A 26 10.38 -7.77 3.90
N ILE A 27 9.93 -6.88 2.99
CA ILE A 27 10.76 -6.35 1.91
C ILE A 27 12.02 -5.70 2.49
N SER A 28 11.89 -4.91 3.55
CA SER A 28 13.03 -4.29 4.24
C SER A 28 14.02 -5.30 4.85
N LYS A 29 13.59 -6.51 5.22
CA LYS A 29 14.50 -7.56 5.72
C LYS A 29 15.28 -8.25 4.60
N THR A 30 14.69 -8.33 3.41
CA THR A 30 15.26 -9.06 2.26
C THR A 30 15.99 -8.17 1.27
N THR A 31 15.89 -6.84 1.41
CA THR A 31 16.49 -5.88 0.48
C THR A 31 17.89 -5.46 0.96
N GLU A 32 18.94 -5.98 0.32
CA GLU A 32 20.34 -5.56 0.56
C GLU A 32 20.70 -4.24 -0.16
N SER A 33 19.92 -3.82 -1.17
CA SER A 33 20.20 -2.63 -1.99
C SER A 33 19.03 -1.65 -2.07
N ARG A 34 19.31 -0.38 -1.79
CA ARG A 34 18.35 0.74 -1.87
C ARG A 34 17.64 0.83 -3.24
N ALA A 35 18.27 0.36 -4.32
CA ALA A 35 17.71 0.38 -5.66
C ALA A 35 16.50 -0.56 -5.84
N GLU A 36 16.55 -1.76 -5.23
CA GLU A 36 15.42 -2.70 -5.24
C GLU A 36 14.28 -2.21 -4.36
N TRP A 37 14.59 -1.51 -3.26
CA TRP A 37 13.59 -0.89 -2.38
C TRP A 37 12.76 0.20 -3.08
N VAL A 38 13.39 0.94 -4.01
CA VAL A 38 12.71 1.99 -4.80
C VAL A 38 11.81 1.37 -5.88
N GLY A 39 12.20 0.23 -6.46
CA GLY A 39 11.33 -0.55 -7.37
C GLY A 39 10.18 -1.25 -6.63
N ALA A 40 10.42 -1.66 -5.38
CA ALA A 40 9.48 -2.34 -4.51
C ALA A 40 8.44 -1.43 -3.84
N ARG A 41 7.97 -0.38 -4.54
CA ARG A 41 6.69 0.31 -4.23
C ARG A 41 5.48 -0.64 -4.11
N ALA A 42 5.66 -1.94 -4.34
CA ALA A 42 4.74 -3.03 -4.05
C ALA A 42 4.01 -2.97 -2.69
N ALA A 43 4.60 -2.36 -1.65
CA ALA A 43 3.94 -2.23 -0.34
C ALA A 43 3.01 -1.00 -0.21
N GLN A 44 2.98 -0.11 -1.20
CA GLN A 44 2.16 1.09 -1.18
C GLN A 44 1.42 1.25 -2.52
N GLU A 45 0.10 1.16 -2.48
CA GLU A 45 -0.75 1.24 -3.67
C GLU A 45 -1.76 2.37 -3.52
N THR A 46 -1.93 3.18 -4.56
CA THR A 46 -2.95 4.22 -4.61
C THR A 46 -4.11 3.73 -5.46
N VAL A 47 -5.32 3.78 -4.91
CA VAL A 47 -6.55 3.33 -5.56
C VAL A 47 -7.62 4.40 -5.53
N LYS A 48 -8.62 4.31 -6.40
CA LYS A 48 -9.79 5.18 -6.32
C LYS A 48 -10.54 4.92 -5.00
N ARG A 49 -11.10 5.98 -4.41
CA ARG A 49 -11.84 5.90 -3.15
C ARG A 49 -13.02 4.91 -3.21
N GLY A 50 -13.65 4.78 -4.38
CA GLY A 50 -14.72 3.80 -4.61
C GLY A 50 -14.24 2.34 -4.57
N GLU A 51 -12.97 2.09 -4.85
CA GLU A 51 -12.36 0.75 -4.88
C GLU A 51 -11.66 0.38 -3.57
N LEU A 52 -11.58 1.33 -2.61
CA LEU A 52 -10.91 1.16 -1.31
C LEU A 52 -11.33 -0.13 -0.61
N VAL A 53 -12.63 -0.37 -0.48
CA VAL A 53 -13.16 -1.53 0.26
C VAL A 53 -12.80 -2.84 -0.43
N ALA A 54 -12.92 -2.89 -1.76
CA ALA A 54 -12.55 -4.07 -2.55
C ALA A 54 -11.06 -4.37 -2.38
N LYS A 55 -10.21 -3.34 -2.48
CA LYS A 55 -8.76 -3.50 -2.34
C LYS A 55 -8.34 -3.90 -0.93
N VAL A 56 -8.91 -3.29 0.11
CA VAL A 56 -8.64 -3.67 1.50
C VAL A 56 -9.06 -5.12 1.75
N ARG A 57 -10.22 -5.55 1.24
CA ARG A 57 -10.67 -6.94 1.33
C ARG A 57 -9.72 -7.90 0.62
N GLU A 58 -9.25 -7.57 -0.57
CA GLU A 58 -8.25 -8.37 -1.29
C GLU A 58 -6.94 -8.50 -0.51
N LEU A 59 -6.43 -7.38 0.03
CA LEU A 59 -5.20 -7.37 0.83
C LEU A 59 -5.33 -8.13 2.16
N LEU A 60 -6.52 -8.15 2.76
CA LEU A 60 -6.82 -8.96 3.93
C LEU A 60 -7.01 -10.44 3.56
N ALA A 61 -7.61 -10.75 2.41
CA ALA A 61 -7.81 -12.12 1.94
C ALA A 61 -6.47 -12.80 1.58
N ARG A 62 -5.50 -12.06 1.04
CA ARG A 62 -4.12 -12.56 0.86
C ARG A 62 -3.41 -12.90 2.18
N LYS A 63 -3.98 -12.51 3.33
CA LYS A 63 -3.42 -12.72 4.68
C LYS A 63 -4.16 -13.79 5.49
N GLY A 64 -5.23 -14.37 4.95
CA GLY A 64 -5.87 -15.57 5.52
C GLY A 64 -5.20 -16.82 4.98
#